data_AF-A0A2E4D3D8-F1
#
_entry.id   AF-A0A2E4D3D8-F1
#
_cell.length_a   1.000
_cell.length_b   1.000
_cell.length_c   1.000
_cell.angle_alpha   90.00
_cell.angle_beta   90.00
_cell.angle_gamma   90.00
#
_symmetry.space_group_name_H-M   'P 1'
#
loop_
_entity.id
_entity.type
_entity.pdbx_description
1 polymer ?
#
loop_
_entity_poly.entity_id
_entity_poly.type
_entity_poly.pdbx_seq_one_letter_code
_entity_poly.pdbx_strand_id
1 'polypeptide(L)'
;MEKPSKFRTFIIFVVDSWRSVMDVRYNPLKNVDPSLQTYFMLVLFTIWSVAFGFIAIYWLGYIGYNILTSILVHTGIIIPIAFTNAVFVDAERDGDKWVKEWREEQSRYKLVINRLKRKNLVIWDPNKEA
;
A
#
# COMPACT_ATOMS: atom_id res chain seq x y z
N MET A 1 -28.11 24.04 27.72
CA MET A 1 -27.41 22.91 27.08
C MET A 1 -26.18 22.61 27.91
N GLU A 2 -26.05 21.40 28.45
CA GLU A 2 -24.87 21.01 29.21
C GLU A 2 -23.66 20.83 28.29
N LYS A 3 -22.49 21.30 28.73
CA LYS A 3 -21.26 21.20 27.95
C LYS A 3 -20.79 19.74 27.94
N PRO A 4 -20.46 19.17 26.77
CA PRO A 4 -19.97 17.79 26.71
C PRO A 4 -18.68 17.63 27.53
N SER A 5 -18.57 16.50 28.22
CA SER A 5 -17.37 16.15 29.00
C SER A 5 -16.13 16.16 28.09
N LYS A 6 -15.08 16.87 28.51
CA LYS A 6 -13.79 16.94 27.79
C LYS A 6 -13.22 15.54 27.51
N PHE A 7 -13.40 14.60 28.45
CA PHE A 7 -12.97 13.22 28.28
C PHE A 7 -13.74 12.52 27.15
N ARG A 8 -15.07 12.66 27.12
CA ARG A 8 -15.90 12.08 26.06
C ARG A 8 -15.51 12.63 24.68
N THR A 9 -15.30 13.94 24.58
CA THR A 9 -14.84 14.58 23.34
C THR A 9 -13.48 14.05 22.90
N PHE A 10 -12.54 13.89 23.83
CA PHE A 10 -11.21 13.34 23.53
C PHE A 10 -11.29 11.90 23.01
N ILE A 11 -12.08 11.03 23.66
CA ILE A 11 -12.24 9.64 23.21
C ILE A 11 -12.86 9.57 21.82
N ILE A 12 -13.90 10.38 21.55
CA ILE A 12 -14.52 10.44 20.21
C ILE A 12 -13.49 10.90 19.17
N PHE A 13 -12.70 11.93 19.46
CA PHE A 13 -11.65 12.39 18.57
C PHE A 13 -10.62 11.30 18.24
N VAL A 14 -10.16 10.53 19.24
CA VAL A 14 -9.22 9.42 19.02
C VAL A 14 -9.85 8.34 18.14
N VAL A 15 -11.10 7.96 18.41
CA VAL A 15 -11.82 6.93 17.65
C VAL A 15 -12.07 7.37 16.21
N ASP A 16 -12.48 8.61 15.99
CA ASP A 16 -12.76 9.14 14.65
C ASP A 16 -11.47 9.31 13.84
N SER A 17 -10.39 9.78 14.48
CA SER A 17 -9.06 9.84 13.87
C SER A 17 -8.57 8.44 13.48
N TRP A 18 -8.75 7.45 14.35
CA TRP A 18 -8.41 6.06 14.06
C TRP A 18 -9.22 5.51 12.88
N ARG A 19 -10.54 5.72 12.87
CA ARG A 19 -11.42 5.28 11.78
C ARG A 19 -11.04 5.91 10.46
N SER A 20 -10.67 7.19 10.44
CA SER A 20 -10.27 7.88 9.22
C SER A 20 -9.04 7.25 8.56
N VAL A 21 -8.13 6.65 9.34
CA VAL A 21 -6.91 6.02 8.83
C VAL A 21 -7.11 4.52 8.59
N MET A 22 -7.70 3.82 9.56
CA MET A 22 -7.69 2.35 9.61
C MET A 22 -8.96 1.69 9.08
N ASP A 23 -10.11 2.39 9.08
CA ASP A 23 -11.36 1.83 8.58
C ASP A 23 -11.54 2.20 7.12
N VAL A 24 -11.58 1.18 6.26
CA VAL A 24 -11.68 1.39 4.81
C VAL A 24 -12.95 2.08 4.38
N ARG A 25 -14.03 2.03 5.18
CA ARG A 25 -15.26 2.72 4.81
C ARG A 25 -15.06 4.24 4.75
N TYR A 26 -14.06 4.75 5.47
CA TYR A 26 -13.76 6.16 5.58
C TYR A 26 -12.47 6.54 4.88
N ASN A 27 -11.47 5.65 4.81
CA ASN A 27 -10.19 5.97 4.21
C ASN A 27 -10.26 6.08 2.67
N PRO A 28 -9.32 6.81 2.05
CA PRO A 28 -9.22 6.92 0.59
C PRO A 28 -9.04 5.62 -0.18
N LEU A 29 -8.52 4.58 0.48
CA LEU A 29 -8.31 3.26 -0.15
C LEU A 29 -9.62 2.58 -0.56
N LYS A 30 -10.78 3.08 -0.12
CA LYS A 30 -12.10 2.64 -0.61
C LYS A 30 -12.28 2.77 -2.12
N ASN A 31 -11.51 3.64 -2.77
CA ASN A 31 -11.57 3.88 -4.22
C ASN A 31 -10.79 2.82 -5.03
N VAL A 32 -10.12 1.90 -4.34
CA VAL A 32 -9.26 0.87 -4.94
C VAL A 32 -9.98 -0.49 -4.82
N ASP A 33 -9.74 -1.40 -5.78
CA ASP A 33 -10.26 -2.76 -5.72
C ASP A 33 -9.96 -3.46 -4.36
N PRO A 34 -10.92 -4.20 -3.77
CA PRO A 34 -10.80 -4.76 -2.41
C PRO A 34 -9.58 -5.65 -2.16
N SER A 35 -9.12 -6.36 -3.19
CA SER A 35 -7.92 -7.20 -3.10
C SER A 35 -6.67 -6.34 -2.91
N LEU A 36 -6.50 -5.30 -3.72
CA LEU A 36 -5.35 -4.38 -3.68
C LEU A 36 -5.37 -3.50 -2.44
N GLN A 37 -6.56 -3.10 -2.00
CA GLN A 37 -6.79 -2.42 -0.74
C GLN A 37 -6.21 -3.19 0.46
N THR A 38 -6.44 -4.51 0.53
CA THR A 38 -5.89 -5.36 1.60
C THR A 38 -4.37 -5.39 1.56
N TYR A 39 -3.77 -5.47 0.37
CA TYR A 39 -2.31 -5.40 0.21
C TYR A 39 -1.74 -4.06 0.68
N PHE A 40 -2.36 -2.93 0.31
CA PHE A 40 -1.91 -1.62 0.78
C PHE A 40 -2.01 -1.51 2.30
N MET A 41 -3.12 -1.95 2.90
CA MET A 41 -3.28 -1.95 4.35
C MET A 41 -2.22 -2.82 5.06
N LEU A 42 -1.87 -3.98 4.50
CA LEU A 42 -0.81 -4.85 5.03
C LEU A 42 0.58 -4.17 4.97
N VAL A 43 0.88 -3.51 3.85
CA VAL A 43 2.16 -2.78 3.67
C VAL A 43 2.24 -1.61 4.64
N LEU A 44 1.19 -0.80 4.76
CA LEU A 44 1.12 0.29 5.74
C LEU A 44 1.32 -0.24 7.16
N PHE A 45 0.62 -1.33 7.52
CA PHE A 45 0.77 -1.99 8.81
C PHE A 45 2.22 -2.43 9.08
N THR A 46 2.90 -3.00 8.08
CA THR A 46 4.28 -3.46 8.20
C THR A 46 5.25 -2.30 8.40
N ILE A 47 5.11 -1.22 7.63
CA ILE A 47 5.94 -0.02 7.75
C ILE A 47 5.78 0.60 9.14
N TRP A 48 4.55 0.75 9.62
CA TRP A 48 4.27 1.26 10.97
C TRP A 48 4.79 0.32 12.07
N SER A 49 4.71 -1.00 11.88
CA SER A 49 5.28 -1.97 12.83
C SER A 49 6.80 -1.83 12.96
N VAL A 50 7.50 -1.63 11.85
CA VAL A 50 8.96 -1.37 11.86
C VAL A 50 9.28 -0.04 12.56
N ALA A 51 8.51 1.02 12.29
CA ALA A 51 8.66 2.31 12.95
C ALA A 51 8.50 2.22 14.47
N PHE A 52 7.43 1.57 14.94
CA PHE A 52 7.23 1.33 16.37
C PHE A 52 8.29 0.40 16.96
N GLY A 53 8.79 -0.57 16.20
CA GLY A 53 9.92 -1.41 16.57
C GLY A 53 11.18 -0.61 16.88
N PHE A 54 11.54 0.37 16.03
CA PHE A 54 12.68 1.26 16.29
C PHE A 54 12.49 2.09 17.56
N ILE A 55 11.29 2.63 17.78
CA ILE A 55 10.95 3.38 19.00
C ILE A 55 11.06 2.48 20.23
N ALA A 56 10.55 1.24 20.16
CA ALA A 56 10.58 0.28 21.25
C ALA A 56 12.00 -0.15 21.61
N ILE A 57 12.85 -0.43 20.61
CA ILE A 57 14.26 -0.80 20.83
C ILE A 57 15.01 0.32 21.56
N TYR A 58 14.74 1.58 21.19
CA TYR A 58 15.28 2.74 21.89
C TYR A 58 14.79 2.81 23.35
N TRP A 59 13.48 2.72 23.57
CA TRP A 59 12.89 2.81 24.91
C TRP A 59 13.28 1.67 25.85
N LEU A 60 13.49 0.47 25.32
CA LEU A 60 13.94 -0.71 26.06
C LEU A 60 15.45 -0.68 26.36
N GLY A 61 16.18 0.35 25.90
CA GLY A 61 17.58 0.56 26.24
C GLY A 61 18.57 -0.30 25.46
N TYR A 62 18.15 -0.94 24.37
CA TYR A 62 19.03 -1.76 23.53
C TYR A 62 20.00 -0.94 22.67
N ILE A 63 19.73 0.35 22.48
CA ILE A 63 20.56 1.28 21.70
C ILE A 63 20.76 2.60 22.46
N GLY A 64 21.98 3.17 22.39
CA GLY A 64 22.30 4.45 23.03
C GLY A 64 21.76 5.66 22.26
N TYR A 65 21.52 6.77 22.98
CA TYR A 65 21.08 8.03 22.36
C TYR A 65 22.27 8.86 21.86
N ASN A 66 22.30 9.13 20.57
CA ASN A 66 23.22 10.07 19.94
C ASN A 66 22.51 10.79 18.77
N ILE A 67 23.19 11.72 18.11
CA ILE A 67 22.62 12.49 16.98
C ILE A 67 22.12 11.56 15.85
N LEU A 68 22.85 10.48 15.54
CA LEU A 68 22.45 9.51 14.52
C LEU A 68 21.19 8.74 14.94
N THR A 69 21.14 8.22 16.17
CA THR A 69 19.95 7.53 16.71
C THR A 69 18.73 8.45 16.69
N SER A 70 18.91 9.73 17.06
CA SER A 70 17.84 10.73 16.99
C SER A 70 17.31 10.89 15.57
N ILE A 71 18.20 11.10 14.57
CA ILE A 71 17.80 11.23 13.17
C ILE A 71 17.03 9.98 12.70
N LEU A 72 17.50 8.78 13.05
CA LEU A 72 16.84 7.53 12.68
C LEU A 72 15.43 7.41 13.29
N VAL A 73 15.26 7.72 14.57
CA VAL A 73 13.95 7.66 15.24
C VAL A 73 12.96 8.65 14.63
N HIS A 74 13.38 9.89 14.36
CA HIS A 74 12.50 10.90 13.75
C HIS A 74 12.15 10.53 12.31
N THR A 75 13.13 10.09 11.52
CA THR A 75 12.93 9.63 10.14
C THR A 75 12.02 8.41 10.09
N GLY A 76 12.15 7.52 11.07
CA GLY A 76 11.29 6.36 11.27
C GLY A 76 9.82 6.70 11.48
N ILE A 77 9.47 7.93 11.87
CA ILE A 77 8.09 8.42 11.98
C ILE A 77 7.68 9.21 10.73
N ILE A 78 8.56 10.06 10.21
CA ILE A 78 8.27 10.92 9.06
C ILE A 78 8.01 10.08 7.80
N ILE A 79 8.82 9.05 7.55
CA ILE A 79 8.68 8.19 6.36
C ILE A 79 7.31 7.50 6.33
N PRO A 80 6.85 6.77 7.37
CA PRO A 80 5.52 6.18 7.38
C PRO A 80 4.38 7.18 7.18
N ILE A 81 4.48 8.39 7.75
CA ILE A 81 3.48 9.44 7.58
C ILE A 81 3.42 9.89 6.12
N ALA A 82 4.57 10.24 5.54
CA ALA A 82 4.64 10.68 4.14
C ALA A 82 4.16 9.58 3.19
N PHE A 83 4.52 8.33 3.46
CA PHE A 83 4.07 7.18 2.67
C PHE A 83 2.55 6.97 2.77
N THR A 84 1.99 7.01 3.98
CA THR A 84 0.54 6.89 4.21
C THR A 84 -0.22 7.98 3.45
N ASN A 85 0.25 9.23 3.55
CA ASN A 85 -0.36 10.35 2.84
C ASN A 85 -0.25 10.21 1.32
N ALA A 86 0.91 9.82 0.79
CA ALA A 86 1.10 9.62 -0.64
C ALA A 86 0.18 8.54 -1.21
N VAL A 87 0.09 7.38 -0.52
CA VAL A 87 -0.81 6.28 -0.90
C VAL A 87 -2.27 6.72 -0.86
N PHE A 88 -2.65 7.52 0.14
CA PHE A 88 -4.01 8.03 0.26
C PHE A 88 -4.36 9.01 -0.86
N VAL A 89 -3.49 9.99 -1.13
CA VAL A 89 -3.68 10.96 -2.21
C VAL A 89 -3.75 10.26 -3.58
N ASP A 90 -2.91 9.26 -3.82
CA ASP A 90 -2.93 8.48 -5.06
C ASP A 90 -4.25 7.71 -5.22
N ALA A 91 -4.72 7.08 -4.15
CA ALA A 91 -6.01 6.39 -4.12
C ALA A 91 -7.21 7.35 -4.29
N GLU A 92 -7.14 8.59 -3.78
CA GLU A 92 -8.17 9.61 -4.05
C GLU A 92 -8.17 10.09 -5.50
N ARG A 93 -6.99 10.26 -6.09
CA ARG A 93 -6.83 10.86 -7.42
C ARG A 93 -7.16 9.90 -8.54
N ASP A 94 -6.50 8.74 -8.57
CA ASP A 94 -6.50 7.82 -9.72
C ASP A 94 -6.99 6.41 -9.36
N GLY A 95 -7.17 6.09 -8.07
CA GLY A 95 -7.65 4.79 -7.61
C GLY A 95 -6.75 3.64 -8.07
N ASP A 96 -7.33 2.64 -8.73
CA ASP A 96 -6.64 1.47 -9.27
C ASP A 96 -6.41 1.52 -10.79
N LYS A 97 -6.53 2.71 -11.41
CA LYS A 97 -6.46 2.87 -12.87
C LYS A 97 -5.18 2.33 -13.47
N TRP A 98 -4.03 2.55 -12.83
CA TRP A 98 -2.73 2.05 -13.27
C TRP A 98 -2.70 0.51 -13.38
N VAL A 99 -3.43 -0.20 -12.52
CA VAL A 99 -3.53 -1.68 -12.57
C VAL A 99 -4.33 -2.12 -13.79
N LYS A 100 -5.43 -1.42 -14.07
CA LYS A 100 -6.29 -1.71 -15.23
C LYS A 100 -5.54 -1.50 -16.54
N GLU A 101 -4.89 -0.34 -16.68
CA GLU A 101 -4.05 -0.01 -17.85
C GLU A 101 -2.94 -1.04 -18.04
N TRP A 102 -2.22 -1.42 -16.98
CA TRP A 102 -1.18 -2.43 -17.05
C TRP A 102 -1.71 -3.81 -17.48
N ARG A 103 -2.87 -4.25 -16.99
CA ARG A 103 -3.50 -5.52 -17.40
C ARG A 103 -3.90 -5.52 -18.87
N GLU A 104 -4.37 -4.39 -19.39
CA GLU A 104 -4.71 -4.23 -20.80
C GLU A 104 -3.44 -4.30 -21.68
N GLU A 105 -2.37 -3.61 -21.29
CA GLU A 105 -1.08 -3.67 -21.98
C GLU A 105 -0.52 -5.10 -22.03
N GLN A 106 -0.53 -5.81 -20.91
CA GLN A 106 -0.08 -7.22 -20.84
C GLN A 106 -0.93 -8.12 -21.75
N SER A 107 -2.24 -7.89 -21.80
CA SER A 107 -3.14 -8.65 -22.67
C SER A 107 -2.83 -8.40 -24.15
N ARG A 108 -2.61 -7.15 -24.54
CA ARG A 108 -2.19 -6.77 -25.90
C ARG A 108 -0.84 -7.38 -26.27
N TYR A 109 0.15 -7.29 -25.39
CA TYR A 109 1.46 -7.88 -25.59
C TYR A 109 1.39 -9.39 -25.80
N LYS A 110 0.61 -10.09 -24.97
CA LYS A 110 0.40 -11.55 -25.09
C LYS A 110 -0.23 -11.94 -26.42
N LEU A 111 -1.18 -11.14 -26.94
CA LEU A 111 -1.77 -11.36 -28.27
C LEU A 111 -0.73 -11.24 -29.39
N VAL A 112 0.15 -10.23 -29.31
CA VAL A 112 1.24 -10.03 -30.29
C VAL A 112 2.21 -11.21 -30.28
N ILE A 113 2.70 -11.60 -29.10
CA ILE A 113 3.61 -12.74 -28.94
C ILE A 113 2.99 -14.04 -29.44
N ASN A 114 1.72 -14.31 -29.11
CA ASN A 114 1.03 -15.50 -29.60
C ASN A 114 0.90 -15.50 -31.13
N ARG A 115 0.62 -14.34 -31.75
CA ARG A 115 0.55 -14.22 -33.21
C ARG A 115 1.91 -14.48 -33.86
N LEU A 116 2.99 -13.95 -33.30
CA LEU A 116 4.36 -14.21 -33.76
C LEU A 116 4.72 -15.69 -33.63
N LYS A 117 4.38 -16.31 -32.50
CA LYS A 117 4.59 -17.75 -32.27
C LYS A 117 3.86 -18.59 -33.31
N ARG A 118 2.61 -18.23 -33.68
CA ARG A 118 1.85 -18.94 -34.72
C ARG A 118 2.42 -18.78 -36.13
N LYS A 119 3.06 -17.64 -36.46
CA LYS A 119 3.73 -17.48 -37.76
C LYS A 119 4.90 -18.46 -37.95
N ASN A 120 5.54 -18.85 -36.84
CA ASN A 120 6.65 -19.80 -36.84
C ASN A 120 6.22 -21.25 -36.55
N LEU A 121 4.90 -21.54 -36.51
CA LEU A 121 4.41 -22.90 -36.39
C LEU A 121 4.44 -23.56 -37.78
N VAL A 122 5.40 -24.46 -37.98
CA VAL A 122 5.37 -25.41 -39.09
C VAL A 122 4.43 -26.55 -38.69
N ILE A 123 3.38 -26.78 -39.48
CA ILE A 123 2.53 -27.96 -39.32
C ILE A 123 3.36 -29.17 -39.74
N TRP A 124 3.58 -30.12 -38.83
CA TRP A 124 4.30 -31.35 -39.12
C TRP A 124 3.50 -32.19 -40.11
N ASP A 125 4.14 -32.62 -41.20
CA ASP A 125 3.53 -33.42 -42.26
C ASP A 125 4.17 -34.83 -42.28
N PRO A 126 3.45 -35.87 -41.81
CA PRO A 126 3.95 -37.24 -41.77
C PRO A 126 4.30 -37.82 -43.15
N ASN A 127 3.70 -37.29 -44.22
CA ASN A 127 3.91 -37.79 -45.57
C ASN A 127 5.17 -37.23 -46.24
N LYS A 128 5.89 -36.34 -45.56
CA LYS A 128 7.08 -35.66 -46.08
C LYS A 128 8.39 -36.31 -45.66
N GLU A 129 8.34 -37.25 -44.70
CA GLU A 129 9.49 -37.99 -44.15
C GLU A 129 9.46 -39.49 -44.49
N ALA A 130 8.48 -39.95 -45.28
CA ALA A 130 8.34 -41.32 -45.79
C ALA A 130 8.63 -41.38 -47.30
#